data_AF-A0A368AVR1-F1
#
_entry.id   AF-A0A368AVR1-F1
#
_cell.length_a   1.000
_cell.length_b   1.000
_cell.length_c   1.000
_cell.angle_alpha   90.00
_cell.angle_beta   90.00
_cell.angle_gamma   90.00
#
_symmetry.space_group_name_H-M   'P 1'
#
loop_
_entity.id
_entity.type
_entity.pdbx_description
1 polymer ?
#
loop_
_entity_poly.entity_id
_entity_poly.type
_entity_poly.pdbx_seq_one_letter_code
_entity_poly.pdbx_strand_id
1 'polypeptide(L)'
;MPCALPRLPRPLLAALSLSLTLGLAQADSTPLFSAEGYRTTLYRSPTPQQVEGGQVIDTASLQKMLRQQPRPVLIDVYRRQWLQGRFIEDEPHANLPGSLWLANTGDGELSPAWQAYFVRNLATASAGDRQRPLVFYCRADCWLSWNAVKRATALGYKNLYWYRDGLDAWQQANLPVAPAQPQPFP
;
A
#
# COMPACT_ATOMS: atom_id res chain seq x y z
N MET A 1 -3.06 -22.40 -94.94
CA MET A 1 -2.44 -21.20 -94.37
C MET A 1 -3.33 -20.67 -93.25
N PRO A 2 -2.77 -20.35 -92.09
CA PRO A 2 -3.48 -20.21 -90.82
C PRO A 2 -3.88 -18.76 -90.54
N CYS A 3 -4.93 -18.54 -89.75
CA CYS A 3 -4.93 -17.40 -88.84
C CYS A 3 -5.65 -17.76 -87.55
N ALA A 4 -4.85 -18.15 -86.56
CA ALA A 4 -5.29 -18.41 -85.21
C ALA A 4 -5.57 -17.07 -84.50
N LEU A 5 -6.74 -16.96 -83.87
CA LEU A 5 -7.12 -15.82 -83.05
C LEU A 5 -6.27 -15.80 -81.76
N PRO A 6 -5.75 -14.63 -81.33
CA PRO A 6 -5.00 -14.54 -80.09
C PRO A 6 -5.96 -14.58 -78.89
N ARG A 7 -5.72 -15.50 -77.96
CA ARG A 7 -6.37 -15.52 -76.63
C ARG A 7 -5.69 -14.49 -75.75
N LEU A 8 -6.44 -13.48 -75.31
CA LEU A 8 -6.02 -12.51 -74.29
C LEU A 8 -5.90 -13.21 -72.92
N PRO A 9 -4.83 -12.97 -72.14
CA PRO A 9 -4.72 -13.48 -70.79
C PRO A 9 -5.62 -12.68 -69.84
N ARG A 10 -6.49 -13.38 -69.10
CA ARG A 10 -7.26 -12.80 -67.99
C ARG A 10 -6.28 -12.47 -66.85
N PRO A 11 -6.19 -11.21 -66.38
CA PRO A 11 -5.40 -10.90 -65.20
C PRO A 11 -6.12 -11.45 -63.97
N LEU A 12 -5.52 -12.44 -63.31
CA LEU A 12 -5.90 -12.88 -61.98
C LEU A 12 -5.52 -11.76 -60.99
N LEU A 13 -6.48 -10.90 -60.67
CA LEU A 13 -6.39 -9.99 -59.54
C LEU A 13 -6.53 -10.81 -58.25
N ALA A 14 -5.40 -11.26 -57.71
CA ALA A 14 -5.33 -11.79 -56.35
C ALA A 14 -5.44 -10.61 -55.36
N ALA A 15 -6.65 -10.29 -54.94
CA ALA A 15 -6.89 -9.37 -53.84
C ALA A 15 -6.47 -10.05 -52.53
N LEU A 16 -5.24 -9.78 -52.06
CA LEU A 16 -4.85 -10.08 -50.68
C LEU A 16 -5.62 -9.16 -49.75
N SER A 17 -6.73 -9.64 -49.21
CA SER A 17 -7.43 -9.02 -48.09
C SER A 17 -6.58 -9.16 -46.83
N LEU A 18 -5.75 -8.13 -46.57
CA LEU A 18 -5.00 -7.96 -45.35
C LEU A 18 -5.99 -7.77 -44.19
N SER A 19 -6.37 -8.86 -43.55
CA SER A 19 -7.23 -8.84 -42.38
C SER A 19 -6.42 -8.32 -41.21
N LEU A 20 -6.45 -6.99 -41.00
CA LEU A 20 -5.92 -6.36 -39.81
C LEU A 20 -6.84 -6.74 -38.64
N THR A 21 -6.59 -7.90 -38.04
CA THR A 21 -7.15 -8.20 -36.72
C THR A 21 -6.54 -7.20 -35.76
N LEU A 22 -7.27 -6.13 -35.43
CA LEU A 22 -6.97 -5.33 -34.26
C LEU A 22 -7.10 -6.27 -33.05
N GLY A 23 -5.98 -6.83 -32.61
CA GLY A 23 -5.89 -7.39 -31.29
C GLY A 23 -6.14 -6.25 -30.31
N LEU A 24 -7.35 -6.17 -29.77
CA LEU A 24 -7.59 -5.46 -28.53
C LEU A 24 -6.73 -6.16 -27.48
N ALA A 25 -5.53 -5.63 -27.26
CA ALA A 25 -4.77 -5.95 -26.08
C ALA A 25 -5.64 -5.48 -24.89
N GLN A 26 -6.41 -6.39 -24.32
CA GLN A 26 -6.98 -6.19 -22.99
C GLN A 26 -5.78 -6.13 -22.07
N ALA A 27 -5.32 -4.92 -21.77
CA ALA A 27 -4.47 -4.73 -20.60
C ALA A 27 -5.31 -5.22 -19.42
N ASP A 28 -4.91 -6.33 -18.82
CA ASP A 28 -5.41 -6.77 -17.51
C ASP A 28 -5.06 -5.67 -16.50
N SER A 29 -5.89 -4.62 -16.48
CA SER A 29 -5.76 -3.52 -15.56
C SER A 29 -6.27 -4.02 -14.22
N THR A 30 -5.35 -4.65 -13.47
CA THR A 30 -5.64 -5.01 -12.08
C THR A 30 -6.13 -3.73 -11.38
N PRO A 31 -7.34 -3.73 -10.80
CA PRO A 31 -7.90 -2.54 -10.22
C PRO A 31 -6.98 -2.00 -9.12
N LEU A 32 -6.82 -0.69 -9.05
CA LEU A 32 -5.95 -0.03 -8.07
C LEU A 32 -6.50 -0.15 -6.64
N PHE A 33 -7.82 -0.30 -6.50
CA PHE A 33 -8.52 -0.35 -5.23
C PHE A 33 -9.42 -1.58 -5.16
N SER A 34 -9.59 -2.13 -3.95
CA SER A 34 -10.60 -3.15 -3.66
C SER A 34 -12.01 -2.53 -3.67
N ALA A 35 -13.04 -3.37 -3.60
CA ALA A 35 -14.44 -2.92 -3.50
C ALA A 35 -14.69 -2.04 -2.25
N GLU A 36 -13.94 -2.28 -1.17
CA GLU A 36 -13.99 -1.54 0.09
C GLU A 36 -13.12 -0.27 0.05
N GLY A 37 -12.43 -0.01 -1.07
CA GLY A 37 -11.63 1.18 -1.29
C GLY A 37 -10.23 1.14 -0.69
N TYR A 38 -9.67 -0.05 -0.42
CA TYR A 38 -8.25 -0.19 -0.04
C TYR A 38 -7.36 -0.24 -1.27
N ARG A 39 -6.18 0.39 -1.24
CA ARG A 39 -5.19 0.26 -2.32
C ARG A 39 -4.65 -1.17 -2.36
N THR A 40 -4.77 -1.84 -3.50
CA THR A 40 -4.35 -3.25 -3.68
C THR A 40 -3.02 -3.38 -4.42
N THR A 41 -2.71 -2.47 -5.34
CA THR A 41 -1.50 -2.51 -6.17
C THR A 41 -0.70 -1.21 -6.10
N LEU A 42 0.53 -1.22 -6.62
CA LEU A 42 1.40 -0.03 -6.68
C LEU A 42 1.52 0.68 -5.32
N TYR A 43 1.78 -0.07 -4.25
CA TYR A 43 1.75 0.48 -2.89
C TYR A 43 2.85 1.53 -2.64
N ARG A 44 3.95 1.53 -3.40
CA ARG A 44 4.94 2.62 -3.46
C ARG A 44 4.66 3.52 -4.66
N SER A 45 3.77 4.48 -4.51
CA SER A 45 3.37 5.46 -5.54
C SER A 45 2.78 6.71 -4.89
N PRO A 46 2.65 7.84 -5.62
CA PRO A 46 2.10 9.08 -5.05
C PRO A 46 0.78 8.84 -4.31
N THR A 47 0.75 9.25 -3.05
CA THR A 47 -0.42 9.09 -2.18
C THR A 47 -1.23 10.39 -2.11
N PRO A 48 -2.53 10.36 -1.74
CA PRO A 48 -3.33 11.56 -1.60
C PRO A 48 -2.80 12.47 -0.49
N GLN A 49 -3.24 13.73 -0.46
CA GLN A 49 -2.89 14.67 0.61
C GLN A 49 -3.75 14.50 1.87
N GLN A 50 -4.75 13.60 1.83
CA GLN A 50 -5.71 13.37 2.91
C GLN A 50 -6.03 11.87 3.03
N VAL A 51 -6.57 11.47 4.18
CA VAL A 51 -7.04 10.11 4.43
C VAL A 51 -8.38 10.14 5.14
N GLU A 52 -9.27 9.23 4.74
CA GLU A 52 -10.59 9.12 5.36
C GLU A 52 -10.47 8.65 6.82
N GLY A 53 -11.09 9.41 7.73
CA GLY A 53 -11.13 9.09 9.17
C GLY A 53 -9.85 9.38 9.95
N GLY A 54 -8.83 9.98 9.33
CA GLY A 54 -7.60 10.38 10.01
C GLY A 54 -7.10 11.77 9.61
N GLN A 55 -6.20 12.32 10.43
CA GLN A 55 -5.56 13.61 10.19
C GLN A 55 -4.14 13.42 9.68
N VAL A 56 -3.77 14.11 8.60
CA VAL A 56 -2.38 14.12 8.13
C VAL A 56 -1.56 15.02 9.06
N ILE A 57 -0.40 14.53 9.50
CA ILE A 57 0.53 15.28 10.35
C ILE A 57 1.92 15.28 9.72
N ASP A 58 2.67 16.36 9.98
CA ASP A 58 4.08 16.49 9.60
C ASP A 58 5.01 16.13 10.77
N THR A 59 6.32 16.17 10.50
CA THR A 59 7.36 15.85 11.50
C THR A 59 7.26 16.75 12.73
N ALA A 60 7.04 18.06 12.55
CA ALA A 60 6.97 19.02 13.65
C ALA A 60 5.76 18.76 14.57
N SER A 61 4.60 18.48 13.97
CA SER A 61 3.37 18.11 14.68
C SER A 61 3.55 16.80 15.43
N LEU A 62 4.16 15.79 14.80
CA LEU A 62 4.45 14.52 15.47
C LEU A 62 5.37 14.70 16.67
N GLN A 63 6.46 15.47 16.54
CA GLN A 63 7.34 15.79 17.66
C GLN A 63 6.59 16.50 18.81
N LYS A 64 5.67 17.41 18.49
CA LYS A 64 4.82 18.07 19.50
C LYS A 64 3.92 17.06 20.20
N MET A 65 3.25 16.19 19.45
CA MET A 65 2.39 15.14 20.00
C MET A 65 3.15 14.16 20.90
N LEU A 66 4.40 13.84 20.55
CA LEU A 66 5.24 12.95 21.36
C LEU A 66 5.58 13.51 22.74
N ARG A 67 5.42 14.82 22.95
CA ARG A 67 5.58 15.49 24.26
C ARG A 67 4.27 15.67 25.03
N GLN A 68 3.13 15.34 24.43
CA GLN A 68 1.81 15.48 25.04
C GLN A 68 1.42 14.22 25.83
N GLN A 69 0.41 14.38 26.72
CA GLN A 69 -0.25 13.27 27.37
C GLN A 69 -1.73 13.20 26.93
N PRO A 70 -2.23 12.04 26.51
CA PRO A 70 -1.50 10.78 26.34
C PRO A 70 -0.57 10.81 25.10
N ARG A 71 0.67 10.34 25.24
CA ARG A 71 1.64 10.24 24.12
C ARG A 71 1.11 9.28 23.06
N PRO A 72 1.02 9.62 21.77
CA PRO A 72 0.43 8.74 20.76
C PRO A 72 1.17 7.40 20.65
N VAL A 73 0.41 6.34 20.34
CA VAL A 73 0.97 5.05 19.92
C VAL A 73 1.44 5.21 18.48
N LEU A 74 2.69 4.87 18.22
CA LEU A 74 3.26 4.89 16.87
C LEU A 74 3.18 3.49 16.26
N ILE A 75 2.65 3.40 15.05
CA ILE A 75 2.40 2.13 14.34
C ILE A 75 3.07 2.19 12.98
N ASP A 76 4.14 1.43 12.84
CA ASP A 76 4.76 1.16 11.54
C ASP A 76 4.00 0.04 10.85
N VAL A 77 3.67 0.19 9.58
CA VAL A 77 3.06 -0.88 8.76
C VAL A 77 3.88 -1.21 7.52
N TYR A 78 5.16 -0.83 7.49
CA TYR A 78 6.09 -1.14 6.41
C TYR A 78 6.11 -2.65 6.14
N ARG A 79 6.17 -3.01 4.87
CA ARG A 79 6.11 -4.40 4.45
C ARG A 79 7.39 -5.14 4.84
N ARG A 80 7.23 -6.37 5.32
CA ARG A 80 8.32 -7.33 5.55
C ARG A 80 7.93 -8.66 4.91
N GLN A 81 8.86 -9.26 4.17
CA GLN A 81 8.60 -10.53 3.50
C GLN A 81 8.19 -11.61 4.52
N TRP A 82 7.10 -12.31 4.22
CA TRP A 82 6.58 -13.42 5.00
C TRP A 82 6.66 -14.70 4.18
N LEU A 83 7.50 -15.65 4.60
CA LEU A 83 7.70 -16.94 3.94
C LEU A 83 7.77 -18.05 4.97
N GLN A 84 7.15 -19.19 4.65
CA GLN A 84 7.20 -20.41 5.48
C GLN A 84 6.83 -20.14 6.96
N GLY A 85 5.83 -19.28 7.20
CA GLY A 85 5.32 -19.01 8.55
C GLY A 85 6.20 -18.06 9.38
N ARG A 86 7.10 -17.29 8.78
CA ARG A 86 7.93 -16.30 9.48
C ARG A 86 8.26 -15.08 8.65
N PHE A 87 8.65 -14.01 9.33
CA PHE A 87 9.27 -12.86 8.70
C PHE A 87 10.71 -13.17 8.29
N ILE A 88 11.14 -12.65 7.14
CA ILE A 88 12.49 -12.84 6.61
C ILE A 88 13.32 -11.58 6.85
N GLU A 89 14.37 -11.69 7.66
CA GLU A 89 15.28 -10.59 8.02
C GLU A 89 16.36 -10.39 6.95
N ASP A 90 15.94 -9.98 5.76
CA ASP A 90 16.81 -9.70 4.61
C ASP A 90 17.49 -8.32 4.69
N GLU A 91 16.77 -7.32 5.19
CA GLU A 91 17.26 -5.94 5.35
C GLU A 91 16.99 -5.40 6.75
N PRO A 92 17.93 -4.67 7.38
CA PRO A 92 17.66 -3.95 8.62
C PRO A 92 16.51 -2.96 8.46
N HIS A 93 15.61 -2.89 9.44
CA HIS A 93 14.56 -1.89 9.50
C HIS A 93 14.66 -1.09 10.80
N ALA A 94 14.37 0.19 10.71
CA ALA A 94 14.40 1.11 11.84
C ALA A 94 13.06 1.82 11.95
N ASN A 95 12.64 2.08 13.18
CA ASN A 95 11.41 2.75 13.51
C ASN A 95 11.67 4.13 14.11
N LEU A 96 10.61 4.93 14.17
CA LEU A 96 10.55 6.02 15.15
C LEU A 96 10.64 5.40 16.56
N PRO A 97 11.39 6.00 17.51
CA PRO A 97 11.58 5.43 18.84
C PRO A 97 10.26 5.17 19.58
N GLY A 98 10.07 3.92 20.01
CA GLY A 98 8.87 3.46 20.72
C GLY A 98 7.72 2.99 19.82
N SER A 99 7.95 2.79 18.53
CA SER A 99 6.91 2.31 17.61
C SER A 99 6.69 0.80 17.66
N LEU A 100 5.44 0.42 17.47
CA LEU A 100 5.00 -0.95 17.22
C LEU A 100 5.04 -1.22 15.72
N TRP A 101 5.78 -2.25 15.29
CA TRP A 101 5.78 -2.63 13.88
C TRP A 101 4.76 -3.72 13.59
N LEU A 102 3.66 -3.35 12.95
CA LEU A 102 2.61 -4.25 12.47
C LEU A 102 2.79 -4.48 10.96
N ALA A 103 3.88 -5.15 10.60
CA ALA A 103 4.24 -5.39 9.22
C ALA A 103 3.09 -6.00 8.39
N ASN A 104 2.98 -5.58 7.13
CA ASN A 104 2.02 -6.09 6.13
C ASN A 104 0.54 -5.77 6.41
N THR A 105 0.18 -5.21 7.57
CA THR A 105 -1.23 -4.91 7.91
C THR A 105 -1.85 -3.76 7.11
N GLY A 106 -1.04 -3.05 6.34
CA GLY A 106 -1.49 -2.07 5.36
C GLY A 106 -1.75 -2.65 3.97
N ASP A 107 -1.54 -3.95 3.75
CA ASP A 107 -1.89 -4.58 2.47
C ASP A 107 -3.39 -4.40 2.17
N GLY A 108 -3.71 -4.21 0.89
CA GLY A 108 -5.06 -3.91 0.43
C GLY A 108 -6.05 -4.99 0.85
N GLU A 109 -5.65 -6.24 0.62
CA GLU A 109 -6.36 -7.43 1.08
C GLU A 109 -5.61 -8.08 2.23
N LEU A 110 -6.29 -8.31 3.35
CA LEU A 110 -5.76 -9.08 4.46
C LEU A 110 -6.57 -10.36 4.62
N SER A 111 -5.88 -11.48 4.80
CA SER A 111 -6.52 -12.71 5.25
C SER A 111 -7.13 -12.51 6.65
N PRO A 112 -8.10 -13.35 7.09
CA PRO A 112 -8.68 -13.26 8.42
C PRO A 112 -7.64 -13.25 9.55
N ALA A 113 -6.55 -14.01 9.40
CA ALA A 113 -5.47 -14.07 10.38
C ALA A 113 -4.71 -12.73 10.48
N TRP A 114 -4.43 -12.07 9.35
CA TRP A 114 -3.81 -10.74 9.33
C TRP A 114 -4.74 -9.64 9.86
N GLN A 115 -6.04 -9.74 9.60
CA GLN A 115 -7.03 -8.85 10.20
C GLN A 115 -7.06 -9.01 11.73
N ALA A 116 -7.14 -10.25 12.23
CA ALA A 116 -7.13 -10.54 13.65
C ALA A 116 -5.83 -10.10 14.34
N TYR A 117 -4.69 -10.27 13.66
CA TYR A 117 -3.39 -9.76 14.12
C TYR A 117 -3.39 -8.23 14.26
N PHE A 118 -3.90 -7.50 13.25
CA PHE A 118 -4.01 -6.04 13.33
C PHE A 118 -4.91 -5.60 14.50
N VAL A 119 -6.13 -6.15 14.56
CA VAL A 119 -7.12 -5.82 15.60
C VAL A 119 -6.59 -6.05 17.01
N ARG A 120 -5.99 -7.23 17.26
CA ARG A 120 -5.46 -7.59 18.58
C ARG A 120 -4.34 -6.66 19.00
N ASN A 121 -3.39 -6.38 18.11
CA ASN A 121 -2.27 -5.50 18.43
C ASN A 121 -2.72 -4.07 18.69
N LEU A 122 -3.68 -3.54 17.92
CA LEU A 122 -4.23 -2.22 18.20
C LEU A 122 -4.95 -2.18 19.55
N ALA A 123 -5.76 -3.19 19.86
CA ALA A 123 -6.46 -3.29 21.14
C ALA A 123 -5.45 -3.31 22.30
N THR A 124 -4.40 -4.13 22.21
CA THR A 124 -3.34 -4.18 23.24
C THR A 124 -2.61 -2.84 23.37
N ALA A 125 -2.14 -2.26 22.26
CA ALA A 125 -1.36 -1.02 22.28
C ALA A 125 -2.18 0.19 22.76
N SER A 126 -3.50 0.17 22.55
CA SER A 126 -4.43 1.18 23.05
C SER A 126 -5.01 0.87 24.43
N ALA A 127 -4.65 -0.26 25.06
CA ALA A 127 -5.29 -0.76 26.27
C ALA A 127 -6.84 -0.83 26.16
N GLY A 128 -7.34 -1.13 24.96
CA GLY A 128 -8.76 -1.16 24.62
C GLY A 128 -9.41 0.20 24.38
N ASP A 129 -8.70 1.31 24.61
CA ASP A 129 -9.25 2.67 24.47
C ASP A 129 -9.28 3.13 23.00
N ARG A 130 -10.49 3.28 22.44
CA ARG A 130 -10.70 3.79 21.08
C ARG A 130 -10.39 5.28 20.93
N GLN A 131 -10.23 6.00 22.04
CA GLN A 131 -9.78 7.41 22.08
C GLN A 131 -8.25 7.53 22.15
N ARG A 132 -7.51 6.43 22.34
CA ARG A 132 -6.05 6.47 22.33
C ARG A 132 -5.55 7.07 21.00
N PRO A 133 -4.71 8.12 21.01
CA PRO A 133 -4.13 8.64 19.78
C PRO A 133 -3.23 7.60 19.10
N LEU A 134 -3.50 7.29 17.84
CA LEU A 134 -2.73 6.35 17.02
C LEU A 134 -2.14 7.08 15.81
N VAL A 135 -0.82 6.99 15.64
CA VAL A 135 -0.11 7.52 14.47
C VAL A 135 0.35 6.35 13.62
N PHE A 136 -0.18 6.26 12.41
CA PHE A 136 0.22 5.27 11.42
C PHE A 136 1.25 5.86 10.46
N TYR A 137 2.30 5.11 10.19
CA TYR A 137 3.34 5.52 9.26
C TYR A 137 3.95 4.33 8.51
N CYS A 138 4.68 4.66 7.46
CA CYS A 138 5.42 3.72 6.62
C CYS A 138 6.66 4.50 6.12
N ARG A 139 6.87 4.57 4.81
CA ARG A 139 7.80 5.47 4.13
C ARG A 139 7.03 6.49 3.29
N ALA A 140 7.71 7.46 2.70
CA ALA A 140 7.09 8.38 1.78
C ALA A 140 6.48 7.62 0.59
N ASP A 141 5.37 8.13 0.07
CA ASP A 141 4.62 7.52 -1.04
C ASP A 141 4.25 6.05 -0.78
N CYS A 142 3.86 5.72 0.45
CA CYS A 142 3.45 4.37 0.85
C CYS A 142 1.94 4.32 1.16
N TRP A 143 1.21 3.57 0.35
CA TRP A 143 -0.23 3.34 0.54
C TRP A 143 -0.58 2.43 1.72
N LEU A 144 0.39 1.68 2.26
CA LEU A 144 0.12 0.75 3.37
C LEU A 144 -0.33 1.48 4.63
N SER A 145 0.31 2.61 4.98
CA SER A 145 -0.11 3.41 6.13
C SER A 145 -1.45 4.12 5.91
N TRP A 146 -1.75 4.52 4.67
CA TRP A 146 -3.07 5.04 4.30
C TRP A 146 -4.18 3.99 4.49
N ASN A 147 -3.96 2.76 4.00
CA ASN A 147 -4.88 1.64 4.20
C ASN A 147 -5.06 1.31 5.69
N ALA A 148 -3.98 1.32 6.47
CA ALA A 148 -4.01 1.03 7.89
C ALA A 148 -4.85 2.05 8.68
N VAL A 149 -4.77 3.34 8.33
CA VAL A 149 -5.65 4.37 8.92
C VAL A 149 -7.10 4.08 8.60
N LYS A 150 -7.45 3.85 7.31
CA LYS A 150 -8.82 3.51 6.92
C LYS A 150 -9.35 2.27 7.65
N ARG A 151 -8.49 1.26 7.84
CA ARG A 151 -8.82 0.04 8.59
C ARG A 151 -9.04 0.34 10.09
N ALA A 152 -8.21 1.18 10.71
CA ALA A 152 -8.42 1.61 12.10
C ALA A 152 -9.69 2.46 12.27
N THR A 153 -10.04 3.29 11.27
CA THR A 153 -11.31 4.04 11.22
C THR A 153 -12.50 3.08 11.27
N ALA A 154 -12.49 2.05 10.41
CA ALA A 154 -13.54 1.03 10.37
C ALA A 154 -13.69 0.25 11.70
N LEU A 155 -12.61 0.15 12.49
CA LEU A 155 -12.63 -0.44 13.82
C LEU A 155 -13.11 0.52 14.93
N GLY A 156 -13.45 1.76 14.59
CA GLY A 156 -14.05 2.73 15.51
C GLY A 156 -13.06 3.57 16.32
N TYR A 157 -11.75 3.51 16.02
CA TYR A 157 -10.78 4.43 16.61
C TYR A 157 -11.06 5.88 16.19
N LYS A 158 -10.88 6.83 17.11
CA LYS A 158 -11.32 8.22 16.92
C LYS A 158 -10.18 9.21 16.65
N ASN A 159 -9.02 8.98 17.29
CA ASN A 159 -7.88 9.87 17.22
C ASN A 159 -6.79 9.26 16.34
N LEU A 160 -7.04 9.28 15.03
CA LEU A 160 -6.21 8.66 14.01
C LEU A 160 -5.39 9.70 13.26
N TYR A 161 -4.09 9.44 13.16
CA TYR A 161 -3.15 10.32 12.49
C TYR A 161 -2.34 9.55 11.47
N TRP A 162 -2.11 10.18 10.32
CA TRP A 162 -1.29 9.63 9.25
C TRP A 162 -0.04 10.49 9.10
N TYR A 163 1.10 9.94 9.52
CA TYR A 163 2.39 10.55 9.25
C TYR A 163 2.84 10.12 7.84
N ARG A 164 2.30 10.84 6.85
CA ARG A 164 2.30 10.48 5.42
C ARG A 164 3.70 10.23 4.85
N ASP A 165 4.65 11.10 5.18
CA ASP A 165 6.01 11.04 4.65
C ASP A 165 6.90 10.07 5.46
N GLY A 166 6.39 9.57 6.59
CA GLY A 166 6.90 8.42 7.31
C GLY A 166 8.35 8.53 7.77
N LEU A 167 9.00 7.37 7.84
CA LEU A 167 10.39 7.26 8.31
C LEU A 167 11.36 8.12 7.49
N ASP A 168 11.12 8.28 6.18
CA ASP A 168 12.01 9.03 5.30
C ASP A 168 12.10 10.51 5.73
N ALA A 169 10.96 11.16 6.01
CA ALA A 169 10.93 12.54 6.51
C ALA A 169 11.51 12.67 7.94
N TRP A 170 11.33 11.64 8.78
CA TRP A 170 11.91 11.62 10.13
C TRP A 170 13.45 11.56 10.08
N GLN A 171 14.00 10.73 9.19
CA GLN A 171 15.42 10.61 8.97
C GLN A 171 16.01 11.87 8.32
N GLN A 172 15.32 12.46 7.33
CA GLN A 172 15.72 13.74 6.72
C GLN A 172 15.80 14.87 7.75
N ALA A 173 14.98 14.85 8.79
CA ALA A 173 15.04 15.78 9.91
C ALA A 173 16.16 15.46 10.93
N ASN A 174 17.03 14.48 10.66
CA ASN A 174 18.12 14.02 11.53
C ASN A 174 17.64 13.60 12.93
N LEU A 175 16.43 13.04 13.02
CA LEU A 175 15.86 12.58 14.29
C LEU A 175 16.27 11.13 14.59
N PRO A 176 16.37 10.75 15.88
CA PRO A 176 16.84 9.42 16.26
C PRO A 176 15.88 8.33 15.79
N VAL A 177 16.42 7.19 15.39
CA VAL A 177 15.68 5.97 15.02
C VAL A 177 16.11 4.81 15.91
N ALA A 178 15.27 3.78 16.01
CA ALA A 178 15.57 2.57 16.77
C ALA A 178 15.47 1.34 15.85
N PRO A 179 16.42 0.37 15.93
CA PRO A 179 16.26 -0.92 15.26
C PRO A 179 14.94 -1.58 15.66
N ALA A 180 14.26 -2.22 14.72
CA ALA A 180 12.93 -2.77 14.95
C ALA A 180 12.76 -4.17 14.34
N GLN A 181 11.96 -4.97 15.02
CA GLN A 181 11.45 -6.25 14.53
C GLN A 181 9.93 -6.20 14.47
N PRO A 182 9.29 -6.89 13.50
CA PRO A 182 7.84 -6.96 13.44
C PRO A 182 7.27 -7.60 14.71
N GLN A 183 6.08 -7.18 15.13
CA GLN A 183 5.35 -7.93 16.15
C GLN A 183 5.11 -9.36 15.66
N PRO A 184 5.33 -10.39 16.50
CA PRO A 184 5.15 -11.78 16.11
C PRO A 184 3.77 -12.02 15.52
N PHE A 185 3.74 -12.56 14.31
CA PHE A 185 2.52 -13.07 13.72
C PHE A 185 2.24 -14.48 14.28
N PRO A 186 0.98 -14.82 14.64
CA PRO A 186 0.63 -16.12 15.24
C PRO A 186 0.89 -17.32 14.34
#